data_AF-A0A2L2YSD5-F1
#
_entry.id   AF-A0A2L2YSD5-F1
#
_cell.length_a   1.000
_cell.length_b   1.000
_cell.length_c   1.000
_cell.angle_alpha   90.00
_cell.angle_beta   90.00
_cell.angle_gamma   90.00
#
_symmetry.space_group_name_H-M   'P 1'
#
loop_
_entity.id
_entity.type
_entity.pdbx_description
1 polymer ?
#
loop_
_entity_poly.entity_id
_entity_poly.type
_entity_poly.pdbx_seq_one_letter_code
_entity_poly.pdbx_strand_id
1 'polypeptide(L)'
;MLWLLLSMLCSGIALLAKEQGITVLTVCMAWRILQLMGNNRWVDMKNFFRRSIVLLMDPILWIAVFVFIILVAFRLWMLQGTMPIFSEEDNPTSFNQCVFTRFYTYLYLAAFNFWMLLNPTTLSYDWQMGSIPLVTSAFDVRNMASLLLLSGLGILFLQLLL
;
A
#
# COMPACT_ATOMS: atom_id res chain seq x y z
N MET A 1 -13.54 9.91 -14.74
CA MET A 1 -13.28 8.52 -15.20
C MET A 1 -11.97 8.38 -15.97
N LEU A 2 -11.68 9.26 -16.93
CA LEU A 2 -10.42 9.22 -17.71
C LEU A 2 -9.14 9.15 -16.84
N TRP A 3 -9.06 9.95 -15.78
CA TRP A 3 -7.96 9.93 -14.81
C TRP A 3 -7.68 8.54 -14.18
N LEU A 4 -8.73 7.75 -13.88
CA LEU A 4 -8.58 6.41 -13.29
C LEU A 4 -8.08 5.40 -14.32
N LEU A 5 -8.54 5.51 -15.57
CA LEU A 5 -8.04 4.66 -16.64
C LEU A 5 -6.57 4.96 -16.95
N LEU A 6 -6.21 6.26 -16.98
CA LEU A 6 -4.83 6.67 -17.17
C LEU A 6 -3.94 6.19 -16.01
N SER A 7 -4.39 6.31 -14.76
CA SER A 7 -3.61 5.83 -13.61
C SER A 7 -3.44 4.30 -13.61
N MET A 8 -4.45 3.55 -14.07
CA MET A 8 -4.34 2.09 -14.25
C MET A 8 -3.29 1.72 -15.30
N LEU A 9 -3.28 2.42 -16.45
CA LEU A 9 -2.28 2.21 -17.50
C LEU A 9 -0.87 2.56 -17.00
N CYS A 10 -0.71 3.72 -16.36
CA CYS A 10 0.56 4.13 -15.78
C CYS A 10 1.04 3.15 -14.70
N SER A 11 0.14 2.60 -13.88
CA SER A 11 0.48 1.58 -12.88
C SER A 11 0.98 0.29 -13.53
N GLY A 12 0.35 -0.16 -14.63
CA GLY A 12 0.83 -1.30 -15.40
C GLY A 12 2.25 -1.08 -15.93
N ILE A 13 2.52 0.08 -16.53
CA ILE A 13 3.86 0.45 -17.02
C ILE A 13 4.87 0.52 -15.86
N ALA A 14 4.49 1.13 -14.74
CA ALA A 14 5.34 1.23 -13.55
C ALA A 14 5.64 -0.15 -12.96
N LEU A 15 4.69 -1.09 -12.99
CA LEU A 15 4.87 -2.45 -12.50
C LEU A 15 5.90 -3.25 -13.30
N LEU A 16 5.97 -3.00 -14.61
CA LEU A 16 7.00 -3.59 -15.47
C LEU A 16 8.40 -3.14 -15.04
N ALA A 17 8.54 -1.89 -14.60
CA ALA A 17 9.79 -1.36 -14.07
C ALA A 17 10.08 -1.88 -12.65
N LYS A 18 9.11 -1.78 -11.73
CA LYS A 18 9.27 -2.29 -10.36
C LYS A 18 7.95 -2.62 -9.67
N GLU A 19 8.00 -3.56 -8.75
CA GLU A 19 6.83 -4.13 -8.04
C GLU A 19 5.99 -3.09 -7.29
N GLN A 20 6.62 -2.01 -6.83
CA GLN A 20 5.94 -0.92 -6.14
C GLN A 20 4.89 -0.22 -7.03
N GLY A 21 4.95 -0.37 -8.36
CA GLY A 21 3.96 0.18 -9.28
C GLY A 21 2.52 -0.28 -9.00
N ILE A 22 2.31 -1.46 -8.39
CA ILE A 22 0.98 -1.98 -8.04
C ILE A 22 0.26 -1.12 -6.99
N THR A 23 1.01 -0.41 -6.15
CA THR A 23 0.46 0.40 -5.04
C THR A 23 -0.46 1.51 -5.55
N VAL A 24 -0.22 2.03 -6.76
CA VAL A 24 -1.06 3.04 -7.41
C VAL A 24 -2.49 2.53 -7.61
N LEU A 25 -2.67 1.25 -7.98
CA LEU A 25 -4.00 0.65 -8.10
C LEU A 25 -4.69 0.54 -6.74
N THR A 26 -3.95 0.18 -5.69
CA THR A 26 -4.46 0.13 -4.31
C THR A 26 -4.99 1.50 -3.88
N VAL A 27 -4.24 2.58 -4.16
CA VAL A 27 -4.68 3.95 -3.87
C VAL A 27 -5.91 4.34 -4.70
N CYS A 28 -5.95 4.00 -6.00
CA CYS A 28 -7.10 4.28 -6.86
C CYS A 28 -8.37 3.55 -6.37
N MET A 29 -8.25 2.29 -5.95
CA MET A 29 -9.35 1.51 -5.38
C MET A 29 -9.82 2.12 -4.06
N ALA A 30 -8.91 2.45 -3.15
CA ALA A 30 -9.25 3.10 -1.89
C ALA A 30 -10.00 4.42 -2.12
N TRP A 31 -9.50 5.26 -3.03
CA TRP A 31 -10.16 6.51 -3.38
C TRP A 31 -11.54 6.32 -4.02
N ARG A 32 -11.72 5.30 -4.88
CA ARG A 32 -13.03 4.96 -5.44
C ARG A 32 -14.01 4.53 -4.36
N ILE A 33 -13.57 3.72 -3.40
CA ILE A 33 -14.38 3.29 -2.25
C ILE A 33 -14.81 4.52 -1.44
N LEU A 34 -13.89 5.44 -1.12
CA LEU A 34 -14.20 6.68 -0.40
C LEU A 34 -15.27 7.52 -1.11
N GLN A 35 -15.18 7.67 -2.44
CA GLN A 35 -16.20 8.38 -3.23
C GLN A 35 -17.58 7.73 -3.15
N LEU A 36 -17.64 6.40 -3.20
CA LEU A 36 -18.89 5.64 -3.18
C LEU A 36 -19.53 5.59 -1.79
N MET A 37 -18.72 5.64 -0.73
CA MET A 37 -19.22 5.63 0.65
C MET A 37 -19.83 6.98 1.06
N GLY A 38 -19.34 8.09 0.50
CA GLY A 38 -19.88 9.43 0.72
C GLY A 38 -19.68 9.95 2.15
N ASN A 39 -19.86 11.26 2.37
CA ASN A 39 -19.55 11.94 3.64
C ASN A 39 -20.64 11.81 4.74
N ASN A 40 -21.53 10.82 4.65
CA ASN A 40 -22.72 10.79 5.51
C ASN A 40 -22.46 9.95 6.77
N ARG A 41 -22.38 10.63 7.92
CA ARG A 41 -21.77 10.17 9.19
C ARG A 41 -22.70 9.36 10.13
N TRP A 42 -23.82 8.88 9.62
CA TRP A 42 -24.84 8.21 10.44
C TRP A 42 -25.22 6.87 9.80
N VAL A 43 -24.68 5.78 10.34
CA VAL A 43 -25.00 4.42 9.88
C VAL A 43 -26.26 3.89 10.55
N ASP A 44 -27.34 3.87 9.79
CA ASP A 44 -28.37 2.83 9.96
C ASP A 44 -27.88 1.53 9.29
N MET A 45 -28.16 0.37 9.88
CA MET A 45 -27.82 -0.95 9.30
C MET A 45 -28.31 -1.12 7.85
N LYS A 46 -29.45 -0.51 7.50
CA LYS A 46 -29.99 -0.47 6.13
C LYS A 46 -29.09 0.33 5.17
N ASN A 47 -28.51 1.43 5.64
CA ASN A 47 -27.59 2.26 4.86
C ASN A 47 -26.25 1.54 4.64
N PHE A 48 -25.77 0.78 5.63
CA PHE A 48 -24.56 -0.05 5.48
C PHE A 48 -24.75 -1.11 4.38
N PHE A 49 -25.83 -1.89 4.43
CA PHE A 49 -26.10 -2.92 3.42
C PHE A 49 -26.28 -2.32 2.02
N ARG A 50 -26.97 -1.18 1.92
CA ARG A 50 -27.12 -0.44 0.66
C ARG A 50 -25.76 0.03 0.11
N ARG A 51 -24.86 0.57 0.95
CA ARG A 51 -23.50 0.97 0.54
C ARG A 51 -22.69 -0.23 0.05
N SER A 52 -22.75 -1.35 0.76
CA SER A 52 -22.07 -2.58 0.33
C SER A 52 -22.56 -3.07 -1.03
N ILE A 53 -23.87 -3.02 -1.29
CA ILE A 53 -24.42 -3.33 -2.63
C ILE A 53 -23.90 -2.34 -3.68
N VAL A 54 -23.89 -1.04 -3.40
CA VAL A 54 -23.38 -0.02 -4.33
C VAL A 54 -21.90 -0.26 -4.66
N LEU A 55 -21.08 -0.59 -3.67
CA LEU A 55 -19.67 -0.96 -3.88
C LEU A 55 -19.54 -2.21 -4.77
N LEU A 56 -20.33 -3.25 -4.48
CA LEU A 56 -20.33 -4.50 -5.25
C LEU A 56 -20.86 -4.34 -6.67
N MET A 57 -21.66 -3.31 -6.96
CA MET A 57 -22.21 -3.05 -8.29
C MET A 57 -21.39 -2.04 -9.09
N ASP A 58 -20.31 -1.48 -8.53
CA ASP A 58 -19.51 -0.47 -9.21
C ASP A 58 -18.60 -1.09 -10.28
N PRO A 59 -18.83 -0.82 -11.58
CA PRO A 59 -18.08 -1.48 -12.65
C PRO A 59 -16.60 -1.06 -12.66
N ILE A 60 -16.29 0.16 -12.23
CA ILE A 60 -14.92 0.69 -12.24
C ILE A 60 -14.08 0.05 -11.15
N LEU A 61 -14.65 -0.14 -9.95
CA LEU A 61 -14.01 -0.89 -8.88
C LEU A 61 -13.68 -2.32 -9.33
N TRP A 62 -14.62 -3.01 -9.98
CA TRP A 62 -14.40 -4.35 -10.52
C TRP A 62 -13.33 -4.39 -11.62
N ILE A 63 -13.30 -3.42 -12.52
CA ILE A 63 -12.23 -3.29 -13.51
C ILE A 63 -10.88 -3.11 -12.80
N ALA A 64 -10.80 -2.27 -11.78
CA ALA A 64 -9.57 -2.04 -11.00
C ALA A 64 -9.09 -3.33 -10.31
N VAL A 65 -10.01 -4.06 -9.67
CA VAL A 65 -9.72 -5.35 -9.01
C VAL A 65 -9.26 -6.39 -10.02
N PHE A 66 -9.93 -6.48 -11.17
CA PHE A 66 -9.56 -7.42 -12.23
C PHE A 66 -8.16 -7.12 -12.79
N VAL A 67 -7.87 -5.85 -13.08
CA VAL A 67 -6.54 -5.41 -13.53
C VAL A 67 -5.48 -5.70 -12.46
N PHE A 68 -5.78 -5.43 -11.19
CA PHE A 68 -4.86 -5.75 -10.08
C PHE A 68 -4.52 -7.24 -10.04
N ILE A 69 -5.54 -8.11 -10.10
CA ILE A 69 -5.35 -9.57 -10.09
C ILE A 69 -4.51 -10.02 -11.28
N ILE A 70 -4.81 -9.55 -12.49
CA ILE A 70 -4.06 -9.89 -13.70
C ILE A 70 -2.59 -9.48 -13.56
N LEU A 71 -2.34 -8.26 -13.09
CA LEU A 71 -0.98 -7.74 -12.97
C LEU A 71 -0.16 -8.47 -11.90
N VAL A 72 -0.77 -8.82 -10.78
CA VAL A 72 -0.13 -9.66 -9.75
C VAL A 72 0.15 -11.06 -10.30
N ALA A 73 -0.82 -11.68 -10.98
CA ALA A 73 -0.64 -13.00 -11.60
C ALA A 73 0.48 -12.97 -12.66
N PHE A 74 0.52 -11.93 -13.49
CA PHE A 74 1.58 -11.72 -14.47
C PHE A 74 2.95 -11.57 -13.79
N ARG A 75 3.04 -10.81 -12.69
CA ARG A 75 4.28 -10.66 -11.93
C ARG A 75 4.75 -11.99 -11.32
N LEU A 76 3.85 -12.76 -10.73
CA LEU A 76 4.15 -14.09 -10.19
C LEU A 76 4.58 -15.07 -11.29
N TRP A 77 3.94 -14.99 -12.47
CA TRP A 77 4.33 -15.77 -13.63
C TRP A 77 5.74 -15.43 -14.11
N MET A 78 6.13 -14.15 -14.13
CA MET A 78 7.50 -13.73 -14.47
C MET A 78 8.56 -14.30 -13.50
N LEU A 79 8.19 -14.55 -12.24
CA LEU A 79 9.05 -15.18 -11.23
C LEU A 79 9.19 -16.70 -11.40
N GLN A 80 8.59 -17.28 -12.46
CA GLN A 80 8.66 -18.71 -12.80
C GLN A 80 8.24 -19.63 -11.65
N GLY A 81 7.33 -19.16 -10.79
CA GLY A 81 6.85 -19.93 -9.63
C GLY A 81 7.86 -20.07 -8.48
N THR A 82 8.99 -19.35 -8.53
CA THR A 82 9.95 -19.30 -7.43
C THR A 82 9.76 -18.02 -6.60
N MET A 83 9.97 -18.13 -5.29
CA MET A 83 10.01 -16.95 -4.42
C MET A 83 11.36 -16.26 -4.58
N PRO A 84 11.41 -14.91 -4.54
CA PRO A 84 12.69 -14.20 -4.54
C PRO A 84 13.51 -14.62 -3.33
N ILE A 85 14.76 -15.02 -3.57
CA ILE A 85 15.72 -15.35 -2.52
C ILE A 85 16.49 -14.07 -2.22
N PHE A 86 16.38 -13.59 -0.99
CA PHE A 86 17.07 -12.39 -0.54
C PHE A 86 18.34 -12.75 0.22
N SER A 87 19.42 -12.01 -0.05
CA SER A 87 20.61 -12.02 0.82
C SER A 87 20.42 -11.08 2.02
N GLU A 88 21.31 -11.16 3.00
CA GLU A 88 21.34 -10.21 4.13
C GLU A 88 21.58 -8.77 3.67
N GLU A 89 22.31 -8.58 2.57
CA GLU A 89 22.54 -7.26 1.96
C GLU A 89 21.27 -6.70 1.30
N ASP A 90 20.44 -7.57 0.71
CA ASP A 90 19.19 -7.14 0.06
C ASP A 90 18.07 -6.81 1.06
N ASN A 91 18.02 -7.52 2.20
CA ASN A 91 17.01 -7.31 3.23
C ASN A 91 17.58 -7.54 4.64
N PRO A 92 18.44 -6.64 5.14
CA PRO A 92 19.08 -6.77 6.45
C PRO A 92 18.06 -6.81 7.59
N THR A 93 16.87 -6.27 7.37
CA THR A 93 15.77 -6.31 8.34
C THR A 93 15.33 -7.75 8.59
N SER A 94 15.06 -8.54 7.55
CA SER A 94 14.59 -9.93 7.72
C SER A 94 15.56 -10.81 8.48
N PHE A 95 16.86 -10.61 8.26
CA PHE A 95 17.94 -11.41 8.86
C PHE A 95 18.35 -10.95 10.27
N ASN A 96 17.83 -9.82 10.76
CA ASN A 96 18.18 -9.32 12.08
C ASN A 96 17.66 -10.25 13.20
N GLN A 97 18.53 -10.59 14.16
CA GLN A 97 18.18 -11.47 15.29
C GLN A 97 17.13 -10.87 16.23
N CYS A 98 17.11 -9.55 16.39
CA CYS A 98 16.20 -8.87 17.29
C CYS A 98 14.81 -8.67 16.64
N VAL A 99 13.79 -9.33 17.19
CA VAL A 99 12.39 -9.20 16.72
C VAL A 99 11.90 -7.74 16.77
N PHE A 100 12.27 -6.99 17.81
CA PHE A 100 11.85 -5.60 17.95
C PHE A 100 12.45 -4.70 16.87
N THR A 101 13.73 -4.88 16.54
CA THR A 101 14.37 -4.15 15.43
C THR A 101 13.65 -4.42 14.11
N ARG A 102 13.26 -5.68 13.86
CA ARG A 102 12.47 -6.05 12.68
C ARG A 102 11.13 -5.34 12.67
N PHE A 103 10.40 -5.41 13.77
CA PHE A 103 9.09 -4.80 13.91
C PHE A 103 9.11 -3.29 13.68
N TYR A 104 9.99 -2.55 14.38
CA TYR A 104 10.08 -1.10 14.21
C TYR A 104 10.50 -0.70 12.80
N THR A 105 11.45 -1.44 12.22
CA THR A 105 11.91 -1.17 10.86
C THR A 105 10.80 -1.41 9.83
N TYR A 106 10.01 -2.49 9.96
CA TYR A 106 8.87 -2.74 9.08
C TYR A 106 7.76 -1.69 9.20
N LEU A 107 7.46 -1.24 10.43
CA LEU A 107 6.52 -0.14 10.64
C LEU A 107 7.01 1.16 9.98
N TYR A 108 8.29 1.49 10.17
CA TYR A 108 8.90 2.65 9.54
C TYR A 108 8.90 2.54 8.01
N LEU A 109 9.15 1.36 7.46
CA LEU A 109 9.09 1.12 6.02
C LEU A 109 7.70 1.36 5.44
N ALA A 110 6.63 1.02 6.16
CA ALA A 110 5.28 1.38 5.73
C ALA A 110 5.12 2.91 5.61
N ALA A 111 5.58 3.67 6.61
CA ALA A 111 5.57 5.14 6.60
C ALA A 111 6.45 5.74 5.49
N PHE A 112 7.65 5.19 5.30
CA PHE A 112 8.59 5.61 4.26
C PHE A 112 8.02 5.37 2.86
N ASN A 113 7.46 4.17 2.60
CA ASN A 113 6.83 3.85 1.31
C ASN A 113 5.59 4.72 1.06
N PHE A 114 4.78 4.98 2.10
CA PHE A 114 3.66 5.91 1.98
C PHE A 114 4.12 7.32 1.63
N TRP A 115 5.20 7.81 2.25
CA TRP A 115 5.78 9.11 1.93
C TRP A 115 6.25 9.18 0.47
N MET A 116 6.83 8.11 -0.08
CA MET A 116 7.24 8.07 -1.48
C MET A 116 6.08 8.21 -2.47
N LEU A 117 4.86 7.77 -2.11
CA LEU A 117 3.66 8.01 -2.92
C LEU A 117 3.32 9.49 -3.02
N LEU A 118 3.59 10.25 -1.96
CA LEU A 118 3.32 11.69 -1.89
C LEU A 118 4.48 12.51 -2.45
N ASN A 119 5.71 12.06 -2.22
CA ASN A 119 6.94 12.76 -2.58
C ASN A 119 8.06 11.77 -2.99
N PRO A 120 8.18 11.44 -4.28
CA PRO A 120 9.15 10.48 -4.79
C PRO A 120 10.55 11.09 -4.95
N THR A 121 11.10 11.70 -3.91
CA THR A 121 12.46 12.30 -3.94
C THR A 121 13.58 11.32 -3.60
N THR A 122 13.26 10.20 -2.95
CA THR A 122 14.26 9.21 -2.52
C THR A 122 14.46 8.15 -3.58
N LEU A 123 15.56 8.24 -4.33
CA LEU A 123 15.87 7.28 -5.41
C LEU A 123 16.38 5.92 -4.89
N SER A 124 16.95 5.87 -3.69
CA SER A 124 17.40 4.64 -3.03
C SER A 124 16.38 4.21 -1.97
N TYR A 125 15.42 3.40 -2.39
CA TYR A 125 14.24 3.01 -1.59
C TYR A 125 14.20 1.53 -1.21
N ASP A 126 15.19 0.76 -1.64
CA ASP A 126 15.54 -0.55 -1.08
C ASP A 126 16.62 -0.37 0.00
N TRP A 127 17.13 -1.46 0.57
CA TRP A 127 18.17 -1.46 1.61
C TRP A 127 19.60 -1.50 1.05
N GLN A 128 19.76 -1.53 -0.27
CA GLN A 128 21.07 -1.69 -0.90
C GLN A 128 22.00 -0.56 -0.50
N MET A 129 23.28 -0.90 -0.27
CA MET A 129 24.29 0.06 0.20
C MET A 129 23.92 0.77 1.52
N GLY A 130 23.03 0.20 2.34
CA GLY A 130 22.65 0.78 3.62
C GLY A 130 21.80 2.06 3.53
N SER A 131 21.13 2.27 2.40
CA SER A 131 20.21 3.41 2.15
C SER A 131 19.11 3.56 3.19
N ILE A 132 18.61 2.46 3.74
CA ILE A 132 17.59 2.45 4.80
C ILE A 132 18.18 1.83 6.07
N PRO A 133 18.58 2.65 7.07
CA PRO A 133 19.14 2.13 8.31
C PRO A 133 18.07 1.43 9.15
N LEU A 134 18.44 0.37 9.86
CA LEU A 134 17.54 -0.34 10.77
C LEU A 134 17.10 0.56 11.94
N VAL A 135 15.88 0.35 12.43
CA VAL A 135 15.35 1.03 13.63
C VAL A 135 15.57 0.11 14.83
N THR A 136 16.55 0.44 15.67
CA THR A 136 16.99 -0.42 16.79
C THR A 136 16.37 -0.04 18.14
N SER A 137 15.72 1.12 18.24
CA SER A 137 15.15 1.64 19.48
C SER A 137 13.69 2.06 19.30
N ALA A 138 12.88 1.87 20.34
CA ALA A 138 11.52 2.36 20.41
C ALA A 138 11.45 3.90 20.40
N PHE A 139 12.49 4.57 20.92
CA PHE A 139 12.58 6.03 21.01
C PHE A 139 13.19 6.69 19.77
N ASP A 140 13.37 5.92 18.69
CA ASP A 140 13.80 6.48 17.42
C ASP A 140 12.72 7.42 16.86
N VAL A 141 13.11 8.63 16.44
CA VAL A 141 12.20 9.65 15.88
C VAL A 141 11.43 9.12 14.66
N ARG A 142 11.99 8.16 13.94
CA ARG A 142 11.36 7.51 12.79
C ARG A 142 10.07 6.77 13.15
N ASN A 143 9.94 6.30 14.39
CA ASN A 143 8.69 5.68 14.87
C ASN A 143 7.54 6.69 14.95
N MET A 144 7.81 8.00 15.03
CA MET A 144 6.76 9.01 14.96
C MET A 144 6.08 9.01 13.58
N ALA A 145 6.84 8.83 12.50
CA ALA A 145 6.26 8.72 11.16
C ALA A 145 5.35 7.48 11.03
N SER A 146 5.76 6.35 11.61
CA SER A 146 4.95 5.14 11.70
C SER A 146 3.65 5.37 12.48
N LEU A 147 3.73 6.02 13.64
CA LEU A 147 2.57 6.35 14.46
C LEU A 147 1.61 7.29 13.75
N LEU A 148 2.12 8.30 13.05
CA LEU A 148 1.30 9.22 12.25
C LEU A 148 0.59 8.49 11.11
N LEU A 149 1.29 7.61 10.38
CA LEU A 149 0.66 6.81 9.32
C LEU A 149 -0.44 5.91 9.89
N LEU A 150 -0.14 5.14 10.94
CA LEU A 150 -1.09 4.19 11.52
C LEU A 150 -2.31 4.89 12.13
N SER A 151 -2.10 6.00 12.84
CA SER A 151 -3.21 6.79 13.38
C SER A 151 -4.08 7.40 12.28
N GLY A 152 -3.48 7.94 11.22
CA GLY A 152 -4.20 8.44 10.05
C GLY A 152 -5.02 7.36 9.36
N LEU A 153 -4.44 6.17 9.12
CA LEU A 153 -5.15 5.02 8.55
C LEU A 153 -6.27 4.52 9.48
N GLY A 154 -6.02 4.50 10.79
CA GLY A 154 -7.02 4.13 11.79
C GLY A 154 -8.22 5.09 11.81
N ILE A 155 -7.97 6.40 11.75
CA ILE A 155 -9.03 7.41 11.66
C ILE A 155 -9.81 7.24 10.36
N LEU A 156 -9.12 7.06 9.22
CA LEU A 156 -9.77 6.82 7.93
C LEU A 156 -10.65 5.56 7.98
N PHE A 157 -10.14 4.46 8.54
CA PHE A 157 -10.89 3.23 8.70
C PHE A 157 -12.13 3.39 9.58
N LEU A 158 -12.01 4.10 10.71
CA LEU A 158 -13.15 4.43 11.57
C LEU A 158 -14.17 5.31 10.84
N GLN A 159 -13.72 6.28 10.04
CA GLN A 159 -14.61 7.09 9.19
C GLN A 159 -15.33 6.26 8.13
N LEU A 160 -14.75 5.14 7.68
CA LEU A 160 -15.42 4.22 6.76
C LEU A 160 -16.47 3.35 7.46
N LEU A 161 -16.27 3.02 8.73
CA LEU A 161 -17.23 2.24 9.51
C LEU A 161 -18.42 3.07 10.02
N LEU A 162 -18.24 4.37 10.23
CA LEU A 162 -19.24 5.34 10.73
C LEU A 162 -20.02 6.07 9.60
#